data_AF-A0A0Q8B9Y7-F1
#
_entry.id   AF-A0A0Q8B9Y7-F1
#
_cell.length_a   1.000
_cell.length_b   1.000
_cell.length_c   1.000
_cell.angle_alpha   90.00
_cell.angle_beta   90.00
_cell.angle_gamma   90.00
#
_symmetry.space_group_name_H-M   'P 1'
#
loop_
_entity.id
_entity.type
_entity.pdbx_description
1 polymer ?
#
loop_
_entity_poly.entity_id
_entity_poly.type
_entity_poly.pdbx_seq_one_letter_code
_entity_poly.pdbx_strand_id
1 'polypeptide(L)'
;MATVSPPTLLSRRGFLNIAAMGAAATAVSACTTTTQAPPPPVEQPVEPELGSYEMMYGPIIDEGYEIPGVPIRKMDRQFLRQIVADPTGQRPGTIVVDTSAHFLYLVREGGQAIRYGVGLGRAGFEWSGRAVVQWKRKWPKWTPPDEMIGRQPELEKYSVRNGGMPPGLTNPLGARALYIFQNGEDTLYRLHGSPEWSSIGKSVSSGCVRLLNQDIIDLYDRVPNSTPILVTAGLGTPIVANSYQSRTPIDAGVPEGSVLLGRVRDRWF
;
A
#
# COMPACT_ATOMS: atom_id res chain seq x y z
N MET A 1 -7.02 -45.76 98.65
CA MET A 1 -6.58 -47.11 98.26
C MET A 1 -5.50 -46.90 97.21
N ALA A 2 -4.23 -47.01 97.59
CA ALA A 2 -3.49 -48.25 97.88
C ALA A 2 -3.02 -48.92 96.57
N THR A 3 -1.70 -48.98 96.44
CA THR A 3 -0.90 -49.56 95.35
C THR A 3 -1.10 -51.06 95.20
N VAL A 4 -0.69 -51.62 94.05
CA VAL A 4 0.24 -52.77 93.91
C VAL A 4 0.48 -53.07 92.42
N SER A 5 1.76 -53.15 92.03
CA SER A 5 2.22 -53.79 90.78
C SER A 5 2.88 -55.12 91.14
N PRO A 6 2.84 -56.15 90.27
CA PRO A 6 4.09 -56.87 89.90
C PRO A 6 4.04 -57.45 88.45
N PRO A 7 4.97 -58.30 88.00
CA PRO A 7 6.34 -57.91 87.69
C PRO A 7 6.82 -58.36 86.29
N THR A 8 8.07 -57.98 85.98
CA THR A 8 8.86 -58.33 84.79
C THR A 8 9.10 -59.82 84.54
N LEU A 9 9.33 -60.19 83.27
CA LEU A 9 10.48 -61.03 82.89
C LEU A 9 11.16 -60.52 81.61
N LEU A 10 12.50 -60.44 81.65
CA LEU A 10 13.35 -60.06 80.51
C LEU A 10 13.79 -61.28 79.70
N SER A 11 14.11 -61.07 78.42
CA SER A 11 15.23 -61.74 77.75
C SER A 11 15.95 -60.69 76.90
N ARG A 12 17.06 -60.11 77.38
CA ARG A 12 18.47 -60.56 77.23
C ARG A 12 18.94 -60.66 75.76
N ARG A 13 20.00 -59.89 75.45
CA ARG A 13 20.63 -59.68 74.12
C ARG A 13 19.72 -58.89 73.15
N GLY A 14 19.87 -57.58 72.99
CA GLY A 14 20.98 -56.73 73.41
C GLY A 14 22.19 -56.87 72.50
N PHE A 15 22.13 -56.23 71.33
CA PHE A 15 23.26 -55.56 70.69
C PHE A 15 22.78 -54.22 70.11
N LEU A 16 23.65 -53.22 70.19
CA LEU A 16 23.33 -51.79 70.04
C LEU A 16 23.83 -51.21 68.71
N ASN A 17 23.14 -50.16 68.23
CA ASN A 17 23.59 -49.13 67.27
C ASN A 17 23.90 -49.64 65.83
N ILE A 18 23.94 -48.89 64.72
CA ILE A 18 23.87 -47.44 64.34
C ILE A 18 23.00 -47.41 63.02
N ALA A 19 22.25 -46.40 62.57
CA ALA A 19 22.00 -44.98 62.90
C ALA A 19 20.46 -44.75 63.13
N ALA A 20 19.83 -43.58 63.36
CA ALA A 20 19.99 -42.14 63.09
C ALA A 20 19.29 -41.59 61.82
N MET A 21 18.30 -40.69 62.04
CA MET A 21 17.64 -39.74 61.10
C MET A 21 16.82 -40.36 59.94
N GLY A 22 15.56 -40.01 59.67
CA GLY A 22 14.71 -38.96 60.25
C GLY A 22 14.55 -37.76 59.31
N ALA A 23 13.59 -37.83 58.37
CA ALA A 23 13.03 -36.68 57.65
C ALA A 23 11.65 -37.05 57.06
N ALA A 24 10.66 -36.17 57.20
CA ALA A 24 9.35 -36.35 56.58
C ALA A 24 9.42 -35.98 55.08
N ALA A 25 8.83 -36.81 54.22
CA ALA A 25 8.74 -36.54 52.79
C ALA A 25 7.60 -35.55 52.49
N THR A 26 7.91 -34.25 52.46
CA THR A 26 7.02 -33.25 51.85
C THR A 26 7.12 -33.33 50.33
N ALA A 27 6.00 -33.64 49.68
CA ALA A 27 5.91 -33.62 48.22
C ALA A 27 5.91 -32.18 47.70
N VAL A 28 7.08 -31.69 47.28
CA VAL A 28 7.21 -30.42 46.53
C VAL A 28 6.93 -30.65 45.05
N SER A 29 5.76 -30.24 44.59
CA SER A 29 5.45 -30.16 43.16
C SER A 29 6.33 -29.11 42.49
N ALA A 30 7.27 -29.57 41.65
CA ALA A 30 8.08 -28.69 40.82
C ALA A 30 7.28 -28.21 39.61
N CYS A 31 6.77 -26.98 39.65
CA CYS A 31 6.24 -26.30 38.47
C CYS A 31 7.40 -25.93 37.55
N THR A 32 7.68 -26.75 36.53
CA THR A 32 8.64 -26.41 35.49
C THR A 32 8.02 -25.40 34.52
N THR A 33 8.21 -24.11 34.79
CA THR A 33 7.86 -23.06 33.82
C THR A 33 8.80 -23.16 32.63
N THR A 34 8.38 -23.86 31.58
CA THR A 34 9.07 -23.84 30.29
C THR A 34 8.98 -22.43 29.73
N THR A 35 10.03 -21.64 29.90
CA THR A 35 10.21 -20.37 29.18
C THR A 35 10.38 -20.69 27.71
N GLN A 36 9.27 -20.69 26.98
CA GLN A 36 9.28 -20.65 25.53
C GLN A 36 10.05 -19.39 25.13
N ALA A 37 11.20 -19.57 24.48
CA ALA A 37 11.95 -18.45 23.93
C ALA A 37 11.02 -17.64 23.02
N PRO A 38 11.12 -16.30 23.00
CA PRO A 38 10.41 -15.51 22.01
C PRO A 38 10.70 -16.10 20.62
N PRO A 39 9.70 -16.20 19.73
CA PRO A 39 9.99 -16.53 18.34
C PRO A 39 11.08 -15.54 17.85
N PRO A 40 12.05 -16.00 17.05
CA PRO A 40 13.04 -15.08 16.48
C PRO A 40 12.28 -13.94 15.79
N PRO A 41 12.78 -12.69 15.84
CA PRO A 41 12.17 -11.61 15.09
C PRO A 41 11.96 -12.09 13.67
N VAL A 42 10.72 -12.07 13.19
CA VAL A 42 10.46 -12.29 11.78
C VAL A 42 11.19 -11.15 11.09
N GLU A 43 12.29 -11.47 10.41
CA GLU A 43 12.98 -10.52 9.54
C GLU A 43 11.95 -10.13 8.48
N GLN A 44 11.26 -9.00 8.71
CA GLN A 44 10.40 -8.42 7.71
C GLN A 44 11.26 -8.24 6.46
N PRO A 45 10.77 -8.57 5.25
CA PRO A 45 11.52 -8.38 4.04
C PRO A 45 11.96 -6.91 3.91
N VAL A 46 13.20 -6.63 4.32
CA VAL A 46 13.84 -5.33 4.15
C VAL A 46 14.16 -5.26 2.67
N GLU A 47 13.17 -4.76 1.93
CA GLU A 47 13.34 -4.40 0.53
C GLU A 47 14.62 -3.55 0.42
N PRO A 48 15.48 -3.82 -0.58
CA PRO A 48 16.77 -3.14 -0.70
C PRO A 48 16.60 -1.62 -0.62
N GLU A 49 17.60 -0.92 -0.07
CA GLU A 49 17.63 0.53 -0.18
C GLU A 49 17.40 0.94 -1.64
N LEU A 50 16.55 1.96 -1.82
CA LEU A 50 16.30 2.52 -3.14
C LEU A 50 17.66 2.87 -3.77
N GLY A 51 17.95 2.24 -4.92
CA GLY A 51 19.20 2.49 -5.66
C GLY A 51 19.35 3.97 -6.00
N SER A 52 20.54 4.38 -6.46
CA SER A 52 20.79 5.80 -6.75
C SER A 52 19.72 6.38 -7.68
N TYR A 53 19.35 7.64 -7.45
CA TYR A 53 18.33 8.32 -8.24
C TYR A 53 18.67 8.32 -9.74
N GLU A 54 19.95 8.38 -10.09
CA GLU A 54 20.45 8.25 -11.46
C GLU A 54 20.09 6.90 -12.11
N MET A 55 20.07 5.80 -11.35
CA MET A 55 19.62 4.48 -11.85
C MET A 55 18.09 4.39 -11.89
N MET A 56 17.40 4.81 -10.82
CA MET A 56 15.92 4.73 -10.76
C MET A 56 15.22 5.61 -11.81
N TYR A 57 15.84 6.74 -12.17
CA TYR A 57 15.30 7.72 -13.10
C TYR A 57 16.09 7.82 -14.41
N GLY A 58 16.94 6.84 -14.70
CA GLY A 58 17.64 6.73 -15.97
C GLY A 58 16.69 6.44 -17.15
N PRO A 59 17.21 6.46 -18.40
CA PRO A 59 16.49 5.94 -19.55
C PRO A 59 16.24 4.44 -19.38
N ILE A 60 15.04 3.97 -19.74
CA ILE A 60 14.65 2.56 -19.67
C ILE A 60 13.90 2.13 -20.94
N ILE A 61 13.96 0.84 -21.27
CA ILE A 61 13.13 0.25 -22.32
C ILE A 61 11.99 -0.52 -21.65
N ASP A 62 10.75 -0.22 -22.02
CA ASP A 62 9.56 -0.88 -21.49
C ASP A 62 8.57 -1.17 -22.63
N GLU A 63 8.22 -2.45 -22.83
CA GLU A 63 7.33 -2.92 -23.91
C GLU A 63 7.72 -2.41 -25.31
N GLY A 64 9.03 -2.22 -25.56
CA GLY A 64 9.58 -1.71 -26.83
C GLY A 64 9.64 -0.18 -26.94
N TYR A 65 9.19 0.57 -25.94
CA TYR A 65 9.32 2.03 -25.90
C TYR A 65 10.57 2.46 -25.10
N GLU A 66 11.39 3.32 -25.70
CA GLU A 66 12.51 3.98 -25.03
C GLU A 66 12.02 5.17 -24.20
N ILE A 67 11.77 4.95 -22.91
CA ILE A 67 11.39 6.01 -21.97
C ILE A 67 12.64 6.83 -21.63
N PRO A 68 12.64 8.15 -21.86
CA PRO A 68 13.80 8.98 -21.55
C PRO A 68 14.01 9.10 -20.04
N GLY A 69 15.28 9.26 -19.65
CA GLY A 69 15.64 9.54 -18.27
C GLY A 69 15.10 10.90 -17.80
N VAL A 70 14.68 10.96 -16.54
CA VAL A 70 14.15 12.18 -15.93
C VAL A 70 15.32 13.09 -15.55
N PRO A 71 15.29 14.40 -15.84
CA PRO A 71 16.36 15.32 -15.47
C PRO A 71 16.27 15.69 -13.97
N ILE A 72 16.50 14.72 -13.09
CA ILE A 72 16.33 14.82 -11.62
C ILE A 72 17.07 16.01 -10.98
N ARG A 73 18.16 16.49 -11.60
CA ARG A 73 18.90 17.69 -11.14
C ARG A 73 18.14 19.01 -11.35
N LYS A 74 17.05 19.00 -12.13
CA LYS A 74 16.12 20.12 -12.35
C LYS A 74 14.82 19.99 -11.55
N MET A 75 14.72 18.96 -10.70
CA MET A 75 13.58 18.71 -9.83
C MET A 75 13.96 18.97 -8.38
N ASP A 76 12.98 19.31 -7.55
CA ASP A 76 13.16 19.24 -6.10
C ASP A 76 13.25 17.77 -5.68
N ARG A 77 14.28 17.44 -4.90
CA ARG A 77 14.52 16.08 -4.39
C ARG A 77 13.37 15.56 -3.54
N GLN A 78 12.56 16.43 -2.91
CA GLN A 78 11.43 15.98 -2.09
C GLN A 78 10.39 15.18 -2.89
N PHE A 79 10.27 15.43 -4.20
CA PHE A 79 9.34 14.76 -5.11
C PHE A 79 9.89 13.50 -5.78
N LEU A 80 11.16 13.16 -5.56
CA LEU A 80 11.71 11.87 -5.98
C LEU A 80 11.23 10.77 -5.01
N ARG A 81 11.05 9.54 -5.51
CA ARG A 81 10.55 8.39 -4.75
C ARG A 81 11.44 8.09 -3.56
N GLN A 82 10.83 7.96 -2.38
CA GLN A 82 11.49 7.77 -1.10
C GLN A 82 10.74 6.77 -0.24
N ILE A 83 11.46 5.97 0.55
CA ILE A 83 10.86 5.26 1.70
C ILE A 83 10.85 6.24 2.88
N VAL A 84 9.70 6.38 3.52
CA VAL A 84 9.48 7.28 4.66
C VAL A 84 8.78 6.52 5.80
N ALA A 85 8.80 7.04 7.02
CA ALA A 85 7.86 6.61 8.06
C ALA A 85 6.43 6.93 7.60
N ASP A 86 5.46 6.02 7.81
CA ASP A 86 4.08 6.19 7.35
C ASP A 86 3.39 7.35 8.06
N PRO A 87 3.00 8.42 7.35
CA PRO A 87 2.24 9.53 7.93
C PRO A 87 0.72 9.33 7.83
N THR A 88 0.24 8.23 7.21
CA THR A 88 -1.16 8.08 6.80
C THR A 88 -2.03 7.31 7.79
N GLY A 89 -1.42 6.47 8.63
CA GLY A 89 -2.13 5.59 9.56
C GLY A 89 -3.11 4.62 8.89
N GLN A 90 -2.96 4.36 7.58
CA GLN A 90 -3.76 3.35 6.88
C GLN A 90 -3.12 1.97 7.02
N ARG A 91 -3.83 0.92 6.61
CA ARG A 91 -3.27 -0.44 6.61
C ARG A 91 -2.23 -0.62 5.48
N PRO A 92 -1.21 -1.47 5.66
CA PRO A 92 -0.30 -1.87 4.58
C PRO A 92 -1.05 -2.29 3.30
N GLY A 93 -0.47 -1.97 2.14
CA GLY A 93 -1.08 -2.17 0.83
C GLY A 93 -2.14 -1.13 0.42
N THR A 94 -2.40 -0.10 1.24
CA THR A 94 -3.27 1.03 0.88
C THR A 94 -2.49 2.07 0.09
N ILE A 95 -3.10 2.61 -0.97
CA ILE A 95 -2.64 3.85 -1.62
C ILE A 95 -3.30 5.05 -0.94
N VAL A 96 -2.52 6.09 -0.61
CA VAL A 96 -3.05 7.36 -0.09
C VAL A 96 -2.51 8.50 -0.95
N VAL A 97 -3.41 9.33 -1.49
CA VAL A 97 -3.04 10.55 -2.20
C VAL A 97 -3.36 11.74 -1.30
N ASP A 98 -2.33 12.48 -0.90
CA ASP A 98 -2.47 13.79 -0.27
C ASP A 98 -2.36 14.86 -1.35
N THR A 99 -3.50 15.46 -1.70
CA THR A 99 -3.55 16.48 -2.75
C THR A 99 -3.06 17.85 -2.30
N SER A 100 -2.94 18.08 -0.99
CA SER A 100 -2.39 19.33 -0.44
C SER A 100 -0.86 19.37 -0.48
N ALA A 101 -0.22 18.21 -0.38
CA ALA A 101 1.24 18.07 -0.29
C ALA A 101 1.90 17.55 -1.59
N HIS A 102 1.10 17.28 -2.64
CA HIS A 102 1.56 16.71 -3.91
C HIS A 102 2.29 15.37 -3.74
N PHE A 103 1.79 14.52 -2.85
CA PHE A 103 2.36 13.19 -2.57
C PHE A 103 1.34 12.06 -2.72
N LEU A 104 1.82 10.94 -3.27
CA LEU A 104 1.17 9.64 -3.18
C LEU A 104 2.01 8.74 -2.28
N TYR A 105 1.35 7.97 -1.42
CA TYR A 105 1.94 7.01 -0.50
C TYR A 105 1.42 5.61 -0.83
N LEU A 106 2.30 4.62 -0.94
CA LEU A 106 1.95 3.20 -0.83
C LEU A 106 2.39 2.72 0.55
N VAL A 107 1.41 2.45 1.42
CA VAL A 107 1.69 2.06 2.82
C VAL A 107 2.27 0.65 2.87
N ARG A 108 3.32 0.46 3.67
CA ARG A 108 4.06 -0.79 3.86
C ARG A 108 3.88 -1.29 5.30
N GLU A 109 4.38 -2.50 5.54
CA GLU A 109 4.60 -2.99 6.90
C GLU A 109 5.73 -2.21 7.60
N GLY A 110 5.97 -2.48 8.88
CA GLY A 110 7.05 -1.83 9.66
C GLY A 110 6.83 -0.35 9.95
N GLY A 111 5.62 0.19 9.73
CA GLY A 111 5.32 1.62 9.93
C GLY A 111 5.95 2.52 8.88
N GLN A 112 6.14 2.02 7.66
CA GLN A 112 6.74 2.74 6.54
C GLN A 112 5.74 2.96 5.38
N ALA A 113 6.07 3.88 4.48
CA ALA A 113 5.40 4.04 3.19
C ALA A 113 6.42 4.36 2.09
N ILE A 114 6.13 3.95 0.85
CA ILE A 114 6.81 4.50 -0.33
C ILE A 114 6.09 5.78 -0.71
N ARG A 115 6.76 6.93 -0.62
CA ARG A 115 6.26 8.23 -1.06
C ARG A 115 6.75 8.53 -2.47
N TYR A 116 5.85 8.94 -3.34
CA TYR A 116 6.09 9.40 -4.70
C TYR A 116 5.64 10.86 -4.81
N GLY A 117 6.42 11.73 -5.46
CA GLY A 117 5.94 13.06 -5.85
C GLY A 117 4.94 12.95 -7.00
N VAL A 118 3.88 13.75 -6.96
CA VAL A 118 2.83 13.73 -8.00
C VAL A 118 2.53 15.12 -8.57
N GLY A 119 2.10 15.15 -9.83
CA GLY A 119 1.34 16.26 -10.39
C GLY A 119 -0.16 16.01 -10.22
N LEU A 120 -0.94 17.04 -9.98
CA LEU A 120 -2.34 16.96 -9.58
C LEU A 120 -3.23 17.85 -10.45
N GLY A 121 -4.54 17.70 -10.23
CA GLY A 121 -5.54 18.57 -10.81
C GLY A 121 -5.34 20.03 -10.43
N ARG A 122 -5.94 20.93 -11.21
CA ARG A 122 -6.26 22.26 -10.69
C ARG A 122 -7.30 22.13 -9.57
N ALA A 123 -7.29 23.04 -8.61
CA ALA A 123 -8.29 23.06 -7.55
C ALA A 123 -9.72 23.01 -8.13
N GLY A 124 -10.57 22.16 -7.54
CA GLY A 124 -11.91 21.87 -8.05
C GLY A 124 -12.00 20.70 -9.04
N PHE A 125 -10.88 20.22 -9.61
CA PHE A 125 -10.86 19.05 -10.51
C PHE A 125 -10.53 17.71 -9.82
N GLU A 126 -10.34 17.71 -8.51
CA GLU A 126 -9.94 16.53 -7.75
C GLU A 126 -11.16 15.82 -7.16
N TRP A 127 -11.19 14.49 -7.32
CA TRP A 127 -12.11 13.63 -6.58
C TRP A 127 -11.49 13.26 -5.21
N SER A 128 -12.29 13.23 -4.15
CA SER A 128 -11.88 12.87 -2.79
C SER A 128 -12.73 11.71 -2.27
N GLY A 129 -12.14 10.82 -1.47
CA GLY A 129 -12.88 9.68 -0.89
C GLY A 129 -12.08 8.40 -0.75
N ARG A 130 -12.78 7.33 -0.32
CA ARG A 130 -12.31 5.95 -0.37
C ARG A 130 -12.85 5.25 -1.61
N ALA A 131 -11.99 4.48 -2.27
CA ALA A 131 -12.26 3.75 -3.51
C ALA A 131 -11.33 2.53 -3.64
N VAL A 132 -11.34 1.86 -4.79
CA VAL A 132 -10.40 0.79 -5.14
C VAL A 132 -9.79 1.01 -6.53
N VAL A 133 -8.57 0.50 -6.73
CA VAL A 133 -7.97 0.34 -8.07
C VAL A 133 -8.58 -0.90 -8.73
N GLN A 134 -9.66 -0.74 -9.50
CA GLN A 134 -10.41 -1.88 -10.05
C GLN A 134 -9.62 -2.65 -11.11
N TRP A 135 -8.92 -1.91 -11.95
CA TRP A 135 -8.09 -2.45 -13.04
C TRP A 135 -6.94 -1.50 -13.36
N LYS A 136 -5.94 -2.04 -14.03
CA LYS A 136 -4.73 -1.33 -14.45
C LYS A 136 -4.30 -1.78 -15.84
N ARG A 137 -3.62 -0.90 -16.56
CA ARG A 137 -3.19 -1.14 -17.94
C ARG A 137 -1.76 -0.63 -18.20
N LYS A 138 -0.94 -1.46 -18.86
CA LYS A 138 0.31 -1.01 -19.51
C LYS A 138 -0.02 -0.26 -20.79
N TRP A 139 0.71 0.82 -21.06
CA TRP A 139 0.59 1.63 -22.28
C TRP A 139 -0.88 1.90 -22.66
N PRO A 140 -1.61 2.67 -21.83
CA PRO A 140 -3.03 2.93 -22.03
C PRO A 140 -3.28 3.78 -23.28
N LYS A 141 -4.39 3.49 -23.96
CA LYS A 141 -5.02 4.44 -24.90
C LYS A 141 -5.55 5.63 -24.10
N TRP A 142 -5.33 6.85 -24.59
CA TRP A 142 -5.91 8.05 -23.99
C TRP A 142 -7.11 8.53 -24.79
N THR A 143 -8.18 8.87 -24.08
CA THR A 143 -9.38 9.48 -24.65
C THR A 143 -9.69 10.71 -23.81
N PRO A 144 -9.59 11.95 -24.35
CA PRO A 144 -9.99 13.16 -23.64
C PRO A 144 -11.52 13.14 -23.41
N PRO A 145 -12.02 13.58 -22.24
CA PRO A 145 -13.44 13.79 -22.02
C PRO A 145 -14.03 14.85 -22.95
N ASP A 146 -15.31 14.76 -23.29
CA ASP A 146 -15.98 15.71 -24.19
C ASP A 146 -15.90 17.17 -23.69
N GLU A 147 -15.92 17.39 -22.37
CA GLU A 147 -15.71 18.71 -21.74
C GLU A 147 -14.28 19.25 -21.96
N MET A 148 -13.28 18.37 -22.08
CA MET A 148 -11.92 18.76 -22.46
C MET A 148 -11.86 19.16 -23.93
N ILE A 149 -12.50 18.38 -24.81
CA ILE A 149 -12.58 18.68 -26.26
C ILE A 149 -13.35 19.99 -26.51
N GLY A 150 -14.43 20.25 -25.78
CA GLY A 150 -15.16 21.53 -25.86
C GLY A 150 -14.31 22.77 -25.52
N ARG A 151 -13.24 22.60 -24.73
CA ARG A 151 -12.26 23.65 -24.41
C ARG A 151 -11.04 23.65 -25.34
N GLN A 152 -10.74 22.52 -25.98
CA GLN A 152 -9.59 22.29 -26.87
C GLN A 152 -10.06 21.46 -28.09
N PRO A 153 -10.73 22.09 -29.07
CA PRO A 153 -11.35 21.38 -30.20
C PRO A 153 -10.36 20.58 -31.06
N GLU A 154 -9.08 20.94 -31.03
CA GLU A 154 -7.98 20.21 -31.69
C GLU A 154 -7.77 18.79 -31.13
N LEU A 155 -8.32 18.48 -29.95
CA LEU A 155 -8.32 17.15 -29.36
C LEU A 155 -9.42 16.24 -29.92
N GLU A 156 -10.34 16.76 -30.75
CA GLU A 156 -11.43 15.97 -31.35
C GLU A 156 -10.90 14.73 -32.10
N LYS A 157 -9.76 14.83 -32.78
CA LYS A 157 -9.09 13.69 -33.45
C LYS A 157 -8.76 12.50 -32.52
N TYR A 158 -8.77 12.70 -31.21
CA TYR A 158 -8.54 11.68 -30.19
C TYR A 158 -9.79 11.35 -29.37
N SER A 159 -10.97 11.90 -29.73
CA SER A 159 -12.23 11.62 -29.05
C SER A 159 -12.59 10.13 -29.08
N VAL A 160 -13.55 9.72 -28.24
CA VAL A 160 -14.00 8.31 -28.17
C VAL A 160 -14.50 7.81 -29.53
N ARG A 161 -15.22 8.65 -30.27
CA ARG A 161 -15.73 8.38 -31.63
C ARG A 161 -14.62 8.27 -32.68
N ASN A 162 -13.50 8.94 -32.48
CA ASN A 162 -12.31 8.86 -33.34
C ASN A 162 -11.27 7.83 -32.84
N GLY A 163 -11.64 7.01 -31.86
CA GLY A 163 -10.87 5.84 -31.45
C GLY A 163 -9.74 6.08 -30.46
N GLY A 164 -9.58 7.29 -29.90
CA GLY A 164 -8.55 7.59 -28.89
C GLY A 164 -7.14 7.79 -29.42
N MET A 165 -6.30 8.51 -28.67
CA MET A 165 -4.86 8.58 -28.92
C MET A 165 -4.22 7.21 -28.59
N PRO A 166 -3.45 6.62 -29.52
CA PRO A 166 -2.79 5.33 -29.28
C PRO A 166 -1.70 5.44 -28.20
N PRO A 167 -1.22 4.30 -27.68
CA PRO A 167 -0.14 4.31 -26.70
C PRO A 167 1.19 4.77 -27.31
N GLY A 168 2.00 5.47 -26.50
CA GLY A 168 3.35 5.87 -26.88
C GLY A 168 3.91 7.01 -26.03
N LEU A 169 5.16 7.40 -26.30
CA LEU A 169 5.92 8.36 -25.48
C LEU A 169 5.28 9.76 -25.35
N THR A 170 4.44 10.15 -26.31
CA THR A 170 3.71 11.43 -26.31
C THR A 170 2.30 11.34 -25.72
N ASN A 171 1.84 10.16 -25.32
CA ASN A 171 0.52 9.96 -24.74
C ASN A 171 0.49 10.55 -23.31
N PRO A 172 -0.50 11.40 -22.96
CA PRO A 172 -0.52 12.11 -21.67
C PRO A 172 -0.83 11.20 -20.47
N LEU A 173 -1.23 9.94 -20.69
CA LEU A 173 -1.33 8.91 -19.65
C LEU A 173 -0.01 8.15 -19.39
N GLY A 174 1.02 8.40 -20.21
CA GLY A 174 2.35 7.79 -20.05
C GLY A 174 2.36 6.26 -20.14
N ALA A 175 3.31 5.64 -19.44
CA ALA A 175 3.60 4.20 -19.56
C ALA A 175 2.57 3.27 -18.88
N ARG A 176 1.79 3.76 -17.91
CA ARG A 176 0.81 2.98 -17.12
C ARG A 176 -0.36 3.86 -16.69
N ALA A 177 -1.54 3.25 -16.51
CA ALA A 177 -2.65 3.87 -15.78
C ALA A 177 -3.38 2.86 -14.87
N LEU A 178 -3.80 3.34 -13.71
CA LEU A 178 -4.59 2.66 -12.69
C LEU A 178 -5.96 3.36 -12.60
N TYR A 179 -7.03 2.58 -12.63
CA TYR A 179 -8.39 3.07 -12.83
C TYR A 179 -9.19 2.94 -11.54
N ILE A 180 -9.67 4.08 -11.02
CA ILE A 180 -10.25 4.19 -9.68
C ILE A 180 -11.77 4.07 -9.74
N PHE A 181 -12.32 3.14 -8.97
CA PHE A 181 -13.75 2.85 -8.91
C PHE A 181 -14.28 3.01 -7.48
N GLN A 182 -15.50 3.53 -7.36
CA GLN A 182 -16.24 3.60 -6.11
C GLN A 182 -17.59 2.92 -6.33
N ASN A 183 -17.95 1.98 -5.45
CA ASN A 183 -19.23 1.28 -5.45
C ASN A 183 -19.57 0.53 -6.77
N GLY A 184 -18.56 0.07 -7.51
CA GLY A 184 -18.71 -0.59 -8.81
C GLY A 184 -18.82 0.36 -10.02
N GLU A 185 -18.69 1.67 -9.78
CA GLU A 185 -18.78 2.71 -10.81
C GLU A 185 -17.43 3.38 -11.03
N ASP A 186 -17.09 3.70 -12.27
CA ASP A 186 -15.87 4.40 -12.64
C ASP A 186 -15.94 5.87 -12.15
N THR A 187 -14.95 6.29 -11.36
CA THR A 187 -14.87 7.68 -10.85
C THR A 187 -14.33 8.68 -11.88
N LEU A 188 -13.88 8.20 -13.05
CA LEU A 188 -13.07 8.91 -14.04
C LEU A 188 -11.68 9.40 -13.53
N TYR A 189 -11.39 9.23 -12.24
CA TYR A 189 -10.11 9.53 -11.62
C TYR A 189 -9.07 8.43 -11.92
N ARG A 190 -7.82 8.82 -12.15
CA ARG A 190 -6.71 7.93 -12.55
C ARG A 190 -5.45 8.27 -11.77
N LEU A 191 -4.65 7.23 -11.51
CA LEU A 191 -3.22 7.39 -11.27
C LEU A 191 -2.51 6.98 -12.56
N HIS A 192 -1.70 7.84 -13.16
CA HIS A 192 -1.10 7.55 -14.46
C HIS A 192 0.30 8.16 -14.61
N GLY A 193 1.06 7.66 -15.58
CA GLY A 193 2.37 8.23 -15.93
C GLY A 193 2.23 9.55 -16.68
N SER A 194 3.32 10.28 -16.80
CA SER A 194 3.39 11.47 -17.63
C SER A 194 4.78 11.64 -18.24
N PRO A 195 4.88 12.05 -19.53
CA PRO A 195 6.14 12.53 -20.09
C PRO A 195 6.55 13.91 -19.53
N GLU A 196 5.63 14.64 -18.90
CA GLU A 196 5.81 16.00 -18.39
C GLU A 196 6.37 15.99 -16.97
N TRP A 197 7.64 15.59 -16.79
CA TRP A 197 8.32 15.58 -15.48
C TRP A 197 8.24 16.92 -14.73
N SER A 198 8.18 18.03 -15.45
CA SER A 198 8.08 19.38 -14.89
C SER A 198 6.68 19.73 -14.34
N SER A 199 5.72 18.79 -14.41
CA SER A 199 4.39 18.89 -13.79
C SER A 199 4.31 18.26 -12.39
N ILE A 200 5.34 17.56 -11.93
CA ILE A 200 5.39 16.98 -10.58
C ILE A 200 5.57 18.10 -9.53
N GLY A 201 4.87 18.00 -8.39
CA GLY A 201 4.69 19.10 -7.43
C GLY A 201 3.72 20.20 -7.92
N LYS A 202 3.11 19.97 -9.10
CA LYS A 202 2.22 20.86 -9.88
C LYS A 202 0.74 20.65 -9.62
N SER A 203 -0.09 21.68 -9.42
CA SER A 203 -1.55 21.59 -9.62
C SER A 203 -1.94 22.14 -11.00
N VAL A 204 -1.79 21.31 -12.03
CA VAL A 204 -1.89 21.73 -13.45
C VAL A 204 -2.74 20.83 -14.35
N SER A 205 -3.14 19.65 -13.89
CA SER A 205 -3.92 18.68 -14.66
C SER A 205 -5.43 19.01 -14.65
N SER A 206 -6.20 18.30 -15.48
CA SER A 206 -7.67 18.35 -15.48
C SER A 206 -8.33 17.38 -14.49
N GLY A 207 -7.58 16.87 -13.50
CA GLY A 207 -8.14 16.18 -12.33
C GLY A 207 -7.35 14.95 -11.87
N CYS A 208 -6.75 14.20 -12.78
CA CYS A 208 -6.03 12.97 -12.46
C CYS A 208 -4.64 13.20 -11.84
N VAL A 209 -4.12 12.16 -11.17
CA VAL A 209 -2.78 12.12 -10.56
C VAL A 209 -1.75 11.67 -11.58
N ARG A 210 -0.73 12.50 -11.78
CA ARG A 210 0.40 12.31 -12.68
C ARG A 210 1.63 11.89 -11.90
N LEU A 211 2.24 10.78 -12.27
CA LEU A 211 3.52 10.30 -11.75
C LEU A 211 4.58 10.39 -12.86
N LEU A 212 5.86 10.37 -12.50
CA LEU A 212 6.92 10.08 -13.47
C LEU A 212 6.69 8.70 -14.09
N ASN A 213 7.11 8.46 -15.33
CA ASN A 213 6.90 7.16 -15.98
C ASN A 213 7.58 6.02 -15.19
N GLN A 214 8.79 6.25 -14.68
CA GLN A 214 9.53 5.32 -13.81
C GLN A 214 8.81 5.05 -12.48
N ASP A 215 8.06 6.02 -11.95
CA ASP A 215 7.31 5.90 -10.70
C ASP A 215 5.96 5.20 -10.87
N ILE A 216 5.24 5.46 -11.97
CA ILE A 216 4.01 4.72 -12.24
C ILE A 216 4.29 3.26 -12.63
N ILE A 217 5.44 2.94 -13.24
CA ILE A 217 5.85 1.56 -13.52
C ILE A 217 6.07 0.81 -12.22
N ASP A 218 6.88 1.36 -11.32
CA ASP A 218 7.13 0.81 -9.98
C ASP A 218 5.83 0.66 -9.16
N LEU A 219 4.98 1.70 -9.09
CA LEU A 219 3.68 1.61 -8.42
C LEU A 219 2.78 0.54 -9.05
N TYR A 220 2.72 0.48 -10.39
CA TYR A 220 1.91 -0.50 -11.13
C TYR A 220 2.32 -1.93 -10.81
N ASP A 221 3.63 -2.22 -10.75
CA ASP A 221 4.12 -3.58 -10.51
C ASP A 221 3.93 -4.00 -9.04
N ARG A 222 3.95 -3.05 -8.10
CA ARG A 222 3.71 -3.28 -6.66
C ARG A 222 2.26 -3.53 -6.29
N VAL A 223 1.30 -2.83 -6.89
CA VAL A 223 -0.09 -2.87 -6.41
C VAL A 223 -0.90 -3.94 -7.15
N PRO A 224 -1.52 -4.91 -6.44
CA PRO A 224 -2.55 -5.75 -7.06
C PRO A 224 -3.77 -4.89 -7.42
N ASN A 225 -4.70 -5.43 -8.21
CA ASN A 225 -5.98 -4.74 -8.38
C ASN A 225 -6.90 -5.07 -7.18
N SER A 226 -8.00 -4.33 -7.08
CA SER A 226 -8.77 -4.14 -5.85
C SER A 226 -7.97 -3.54 -4.68
N THR A 227 -6.77 -2.98 -4.94
CA THR A 227 -6.01 -2.22 -3.95
C THR A 227 -6.82 -1.03 -3.44
N PRO A 228 -6.98 -0.85 -2.11
CA PRO A 228 -7.68 0.28 -1.54
C PRO A 228 -6.95 1.59 -1.85
N ILE A 229 -7.72 2.63 -2.16
CA ILE A 229 -7.20 4.00 -2.28
C ILE A 229 -8.00 4.97 -1.40
N LEU A 230 -7.28 5.91 -0.80
CA LEU A 230 -7.81 7.09 -0.13
C LEU A 230 -7.26 8.33 -0.82
N VAL A 231 -8.12 9.26 -1.24
CA VAL A 231 -7.72 10.57 -1.74
C VAL A 231 -8.23 11.64 -0.76
N THR A 232 -7.31 12.49 -0.28
CA THR A 232 -7.57 13.51 0.75
C THR A 232 -6.84 14.81 0.44
N ALA A 233 -7.41 15.94 0.87
CA ALA A 233 -6.79 17.27 0.79
C ALA A 233 -5.94 17.58 2.05
N GLY A 234 -5.13 16.61 2.49
CA GLY A 234 -4.33 16.67 3.71
C GLY A 234 -4.48 15.43 4.58
N LEU A 235 -3.37 14.93 5.12
CA LEU A 235 -3.37 13.84 6.11
C LEU A 235 -3.96 14.32 7.44
N GLY A 236 -5.03 13.67 7.90
CA GLY A 236 -5.77 14.05 9.11
C GLY A 236 -6.97 14.99 8.86
N THR A 237 -7.12 15.56 7.65
CA THR A 237 -8.31 16.34 7.29
C THR A 237 -9.53 15.41 7.15
N PRO A 238 -10.71 15.76 7.71
CA PRO A 238 -11.94 15.00 7.49
C PRO A 238 -12.29 14.89 6.00
N ILE A 239 -12.56 13.67 5.55
CA ILE A 239 -12.87 13.40 4.14
C ILE A 239 -14.29 13.86 3.81
N VAL A 240 -14.41 15.06 3.22
CA VAL A 240 -15.63 15.47 2.52
C VAL A 240 -15.55 14.92 1.11
N ALA A 241 -16.40 13.96 0.78
CA ALA A 241 -16.43 13.33 -0.54
C ALA A 241 -17.12 14.24 -1.56
N ASN A 242 -16.36 14.77 -2.52
CA ASN A 242 -16.92 15.49 -3.66
C ASN A 242 -17.15 14.51 -4.82
N SER A 243 -18.41 14.38 -5.25
CA SER A 243 -18.78 13.55 -6.40
C SER A 243 -18.54 14.28 -7.72
N TYR A 244 -17.56 13.83 -8.50
CA TYR A 244 -17.49 14.14 -9.93
C TYR A 244 -18.66 13.48 -10.69
N GLN A 245 -19.15 14.14 -11.74
CA GLN A 245 -20.35 13.71 -12.49
C GLN A 245 -20.12 12.54 -13.45
N SER A 246 -21.23 11.88 -13.81
CA SER A 246 -21.36 10.81 -14.81
C SER A 246 -20.40 9.64 -14.62
N ARG A 247 -20.67 8.84 -13.59
CA ARG A 247 -19.97 7.59 -13.34
C ARG A 247 -20.43 6.53 -14.35
N THR A 248 -19.50 5.79 -14.95
CA THR A 248 -19.83 4.70 -15.85
C THR A 248 -19.89 3.39 -15.05
N PRO A 249 -21.02 2.65 -15.07
CA PRO A 249 -21.08 1.32 -14.46
C PRO A 249 -20.06 0.38 -15.10
N ILE A 250 -19.43 -0.48 -14.29
CA ILE A 250 -18.48 -1.50 -14.77
C ILE A 250 -19.06 -2.47 -15.81
N ASP A 251 -20.40 -2.56 -15.90
CA ASP A 251 -21.15 -3.33 -16.90
C ASP A 251 -20.88 -2.87 -18.36
N ALA A 252 -20.29 -1.68 -18.58
CA ALA A 252 -19.79 -1.24 -19.88
C ALA A 252 -18.57 -2.05 -20.39
N GLY A 253 -18.02 -2.94 -19.55
CA GLY A 253 -16.90 -3.81 -19.88
C GLY A 253 -15.54 -3.20 -19.57
N VAL A 254 -14.52 -4.05 -19.56
CA VAL A 254 -13.12 -3.66 -19.30
C VAL A 254 -12.33 -3.75 -20.60
N PRO A 255 -11.56 -2.72 -21.00
CA PRO A 255 -10.86 -2.71 -22.28
C PRO A 255 -9.88 -3.87 -22.45
N GLU A 256 -9.78 -4.39 -23.68
CA GLU A 256 -8.80 -5.43 -24.04
C GLU A 256 -7.36 -5.01 -23.72
N GLY A 257 -6.57 -5.94 -23.16
CA GLY A 257 -5.22 -5.69 -22.66
C GLY A 257 -5.14 -5.08 -21.24
N SER A 258 -6.28 -4.86 -20.57
CA SER A 258 -6.33 -4.49 -19.15
C SER A 258 -6.32 -5.71 -18.24
N VAL A 259 -5.70 -5.60 -17.06
CA VAL A 259 -5.83 -6.59 -16.00
C VAL A 259 -7.06 -6.22 -15.15
N LEU A 260 -8.09 -7.07 -15.09
CA LEU A 260 -9.28 -6.92 -14.25
C LEU A 260 -9.17 -7.80 -13.00
N LEU A 261 -9.55 -7.32 -11.80
CA LEU A 261 -9.86 -8.21 -10.66
C LEU A 261 -11.14 -7.75 -9.92
N GLY A 262 -11.83 -8.73 -9.34
CA GLY A 262 -13.09 -8.54 -8.58
C GLY A 262 -14.35 -8.81 -9.40
N ARG A 263 -15.37 -9.40 -8.77
CA ARG A 263 -16.71 -9.48 -9.38
C ARG A 263 -17.34 -8.09 -9.41
N VAL A 264 -17.99 -7.79 -10.52
CA VAL A 264 -18.82 -6.61 -10.82
C VAL A 264 -19.86 -6.21 -9.75
N ARG A 265 -20.16 -7.08 -8.77
CA ARG A 265 -21.36 -6.96 -7.91
C ARG A 265 -21.14 -6.91 -6.40
N ASP A 266 -19.90 -6.99 -5.92
CA ASP A 266 -19.68 -6.99 -4.48
C ASP A 266 -19.76 -5.56 -3.95
N ARG A 267 -20.91 -5.22 -3.32
CA ARG A 267 -21.08 -3.97 -2.58
C ARG A 267 -20.11 -3.99 -1.39
N TRP A 268 -19.21 -3.02 -1.33
CA TRP A 268 -18.33 -2.79 -0.20
C TRP A 268 -18.56 -1.39 0.37
N PHE A 269 -18.46 -1.30 1.70
CA PHE A 269 -19.00 -0.25 2.58
C PHE A 269 -20.51 -0.36 2.84
#